data_AF-A0A6A7BX64-F1
#
_entry.id   AF-A0A6A7BX64-F1
#
_cell.length_a   1.000
_cell.length_b   1.000
_cell.length_c   1.000
_cell.angle_alpha   90.00
_cell.angle_beta   90.00
_cell.angle_gamma   90.00
#
_symmetry.space_group_name_H-M   'P 1'
#
loop_
_entity.id
_entity.type
_entity.pdbx_description
1 polymer ?
#
loop_
_entity_poly.entity_id
_entity_poly.type
_entity_poly.pdbx_seq_one_letter_code
_entity_poly.pdbx_strand_id
1 'polypeptide(L)'
;IARLNGNLVAKYGVQVCLVEAETMRYVADNSDVPVPRVHGIRTDPATRENFIIMDFVPGMRLYSLLLRLTQSEKDDIARRIMDALTKLRNSPEPGYLDSTGRHAVTHGML
;
A
#
# COMPACT_ATOMS: atom_id res chain seq x y z
N ILE A 1 0.62 3.63 12.18
CA ILE A 1 -0.68 3.96 11.54
C ILE A 1 -1.63 4.42 12.64
N ALA A 2 -2.26 5.58 12.49
CA ALA A 2 -3.26 6.11 13.42
C ALA A 2 -4.57 6.40 12.67
N ARG A 3 -5.70 6.25 13.36
CA ARG A 3 -7.01 6.60 12.81
C ARG A 3 -7.25 8.10 12.97
N LEU A 4 -7.66 8.77 11.88
CA LEU A 4 -7.95 10.21 11.90
C LEU A 4 -9.45 10.46 12.08
N ASN A 5 -10.26 9.81 11.25
CA ASN A 5 -11.72 9.81 11.31
C ASN A 5 -12.26 8.47 10.81
N GLY A 6 -13.59 8.33 10.68
CA GLY A 6 -14.25 7.06 10.36
C GLY A 6 -13.66 6.30 9.16
N ASN A 7 -13.28 7.01 8.11
CA ASN A 7 -12.87 6.38 6.85
C ASN A 7 -11.40 6.63 6.50
N LEU A 8 -10.63 7.34 7.34
CA LEU A 8 -9.25 7.71 7.05
C LEU A 8 -8.27 7.28 8.14
N VAL A 9 -7.07 6.92 7.70
CA VAL A 9 -5.90 6.68 8.54
C VAL A 9 -4.71 7.50 8.06
N ALA A 10 -3.77 7.75 8.98
CA ALA A 10 -2.43 8.23 8.67
C ALA A 10 -1.42 7.11 8.92
N LYS A 11 -0.65 6.73 7.90
CA LYS A 11 0.66 6.10 8.11
C LYS A 11 1.66 7.21 8.36
N TYR A 12 2.44 7.12 9.42
CA TYR A 12 3.37 8.18 9.79
C TYR A 12 4.65 7.65 10.44
N GLY A 13 5.70 8.47 10.39
CA GLY A 13 6.99 8.23 11.02
C GLY A 13 8.16 8.69 10.14
N VAL A 14 9.34 8.81 10.75
CA VAL A 14 10.56 9.24 10.05
C VAL A 14 11.01 8.26 8.95
N GLN A 15 10.66 6.98 9.07
CA GLN A 15 10.96 5.93 8.09
C GLN A 15 9.87 5.73 7.03
N VAL A 16 8.77 6.49 7.08
CA VAL A 16 7.72 6.39 6.05
C VAL A 16 8.21 7.05 4.77
N CYS A 17 8.30 6.28 3.68
CA CYS A 17 8.72 6.80 2.38
C CYS A 17 7.51 7.34 1.61
N LEU A 18 7.58 8.59 1.13
CA LEU A 18 6.48 9.20 0.36
C LEU A 18 6.23 8.52 -1.00
N VAL A 19 7.23 7.81 -1.54
CA VAL A 19 7.10 6.97 -2.74
C VAL A 19 6.01 5.91 -2.57
N GLU A 20 5.74 5.44 -1.35
CA GLU A 20 4.65 4.49 -1.08
C GLU A 20 3.29 5.06 -1.53
N ALA A 21 3.06 6.36 -1.33
CA ALA A 21 1.83 7.02 -1.75
C ALA A 21 1.72 7.10 -3.28
N GLU A 22 2.83 7.35 -3.96
CA GLU A 22 2.89 7.40 -5.42
C GLU A 22 2.74 6.01 -6.04
N THR A 23 3.33 5.00 -5.42
CA THR A 23 3.15 3.60 -5.80
C THR A 23 1.68 3.19 -5.66
N MET A 24 1.01 3.55 -4.56
CA MET A 24 -0.43 3.29 -4.41
C MET A 24 -1.27 3.98 -5.50
N ARG A 25 -0.97 5.24 -5.84
CA ARG A 25 -1.66 5.94 -6.94
C ARG A 25 -1.42 5.25 -8.28
N TYR A 26 -0.18 4.93 -8.60
CA TYR A 26 0.18 4.23 -9.82
C TYR A 26 -0.54 2.88 -9.94
N VAL A 27 -0.56 2.07 -8.87
CA VAL A 27 -1.28 0.78 -8.86
C VAL A 27 -2.78 0.98 -9.08
N ALA A 28 -3.39 1.99 -8.45
CA ALA A 28 -4.81 2.31 -8.63
C ALA A 28 -5.15 2.78 -10.05
N ASP A 29 -4.25 3.54 -10.68
CA ASP A 29 -4.46 4.09 -12.02
C ASP A 29 -4.21 3.05 -13.13
N ASN A 30 -3.45 1.99 -12.84
CA ASN A 30 -2.96 1.04 -13.85
C ASN A 30 -3.37 -0.42 -13.61
N SER A 31 -4.16 -0.72 -12.58
CA SER A 31 -4.65 -2.07 -12.30
C SER A 31 -5.93 -2.06 -11.46
N ASP A 32 -6.68 -3.16 -11.50
CA ASP A 32 -7.84 -3.37 -10.62
C ASP A 32 -7.45 -3.92 -9.23
N VAL A 33 -6.17 -3.81 -8.84
CA VAL A 33 -5.70 -4.32 -7.56
C VAL A 33 -6.14 -3.35 -6.46
N PRO A 34 -6.88 -3.81 -5.44
CA PRO A 34 -7.38 -2.91 -4.41
C PRO A 34 -6.22 -2.39 -3.55
N VAL A 35 -6.02 -1.08 -3.57
CA VAL A 35 -5.08 -0.36 -2.71
C VAL A 35 -5.80 0.81 -2.02
N PRO A 36 -5.36 1.24 -0.82
CA PRO A 36 -5.93 2.40 -0.16
C PRO A 36 -5.83 3.65 -1.03
N ARG A 37 -6.92 4.40 -1.20
CA ARG A 37 -6.86 5.69 -1.90
C ARG A 37 -6.08 6.69 -1.06
N VAL A 38 -5.08 7.33 -1.66
CA VAL A 38 -4.29 8.39 -1.03
C VAL A 38 -5.02 9.71 -1.13
N HIS A 39 -5.27 10.34 0.01
CA HIS A 39 -5.91 11.67 0.13
C HIS A 39 -4.89 12.80 0.31
N GLY A 40 -3.69 12.50 0.82
CA GLY A 40 -2.66 13.51 0.98
C GLY A 40 -1.35 12.94 1.52
N ILE A 41 -0.27 13.68 1.29
CA ILE A 41 1.05 13.43 1.85
C ILE A 41 1.60 14.71 2.48
N ARG A 42 2.39 14.58 3.54
CA ARG A 42 3.04 15.72 4.21
C ARG A 42 4.29 15.27 4.96
N THR A 43 5.25 16.17 5.10
CA THR A 43 6.36 16.06 6.06
C THR A 43 6.18 17.12 7.13
N ASP A 44 6.26 16.73 8.40
CA ASP A 44 6.33 17.69 9.50
C ASP A 44 7.74 18.28 9.56
N PRO A 45 7.92 19.61 9.45
CA PRO A 45 9.23 20.23 9.42
C PRO A 45 9.99 20.15 10.76
N ALA A 46 9.28 20.06 11.89
CA ALA A 46 9.88 20.00 13.22
C ALA A 46 10.34 18.58 13.56
N THR A 47 9.50 17.58 13.28
CA THR A 47 9.81 16.18 13.63
C THR A 47 10.48 15.42 12.50
N ARG A 48 10.40 15.93 11.26
CA ARG A 48 10.78 15.24 10.02
C ARG A 48 9.99 13.96 9.75
N GLU A 49 8.86 13.78 10.43
CA GLU A 49 7.98 12.65 10.17
C GLU A 49 7.21 12.85 8.87
N ASN A 50 7.19 11.80 8.05
CA ASN A 50 6.34 11.75 6.88
C ASN A 50 4.97 11.19 7.26
N PHE A 51 3.94 11.66 6.57
CA PHE A 51 2.54 11.27 6.75
C PHE A 51 1.94 10.93 5.39
N ILE A 52 1.26 9.77 5.31
CA ILE A 52 0.42 9.37 4.20
C ILE A 52 -1.00 9.23 4.73
N ILE A 53 -1.88 10.13 4.31
CA ILE A 53 -3.31 10.09 4.63
C ILE A 53 -4.01 9.27 3.55
N MET A 54 -4.66 8.18 3.95
CA MET A 54 -5.27 7.22 3.03
C MET A 54 -6.55 6.62 3.60
N ASP A 55 -7.32 5.94 2.74
CA ASP A 55 -8.50 5.18 3.16
C ASP A 55 -8.15 4.16 4.25
N PHE A 56 -9.03 4.05 5.25
CA PHE A 56 -9.01 2.91 6.16
C PHE A 56 -9.52 1.66 5.44
N VAL A 57 -8.74 0.59 5.44
CA VAL A 57 -9.18 -0.71 4.91
C VAL A 57 -9.78 -1.54 6.06
N PRO A 58 -11.12 -1.69 6.13
CA PRO A 58 -11.74 -2.50 7.16
C PRO A 58 -11.44 -3.98 6.92
N GLY A 59 -11.09 -4.70 7.97
CA GLY A 59 -10.86 -6.13 7.89
C GLY A 59 -10.03 -6.68 9.04
N MET A 60 -9.88 -8.01 9.02
CA MET A 60 -8.98 -8.72 9.91
C MET A 60 -7.71 -9.10 9.16
N ARG A 61 -6.57 -9.09 9.87
CA ARG A 61 -5.31 -9.56 9.30
C ARG A 61 -5.40 -11.05 8.99
N LEU A 62 -4.93 -11.46 7.82
CA LEU A 62 -4.98 -12.86 7.38
C LEU A 62 -4.31 -13.81 8.38
N TYR A 63 -3.17 -13.43 8.97
CA TYR A 63 -2.48 -14.21 10.00
C TYR A 63 -3.38 -14.55 11.19
N SER A 64 -4.24 -13.62 11.63
CA SER A 64 -5.16 -13.84 12.75
C SER A 64 -6.27 -14.84 12.44
N LEU A 65 -6.56 -15.07 11.16
CA LEU A 65 -7.59 -16.00 10.70
C LEU A 65 -7.01 -17.34 10.24
N LEU A 66 -5.73 -17.41 9.90
CA LEU A 66 -5.13 -18.53 9.16
C LEU A 66 -5.41 -19.91 9.78
N LEU A 67 -5.42 -20.00 11.11
CA LEU A 67 -5.69 -21.24 11.85
C LEU A 67 -7.18 -21.64 11.90
N ARG A 68 -8.08 -20.68 11.67
CA ARG A 68 -9.54 -20.86 11.72
C ARG A 68 -10.16 -21.10 10.35
N LEU A 69 -9.42 -20.87 9.27
CA LEU A 69 -9.89 -21.09 7.91
C LEU A 69 -9.93 -22.58 7.57
N THR A 70 -11.03 -23.00 6.95
CA THR A 70 -11.15 -24.28 6.26
C THR A 70 -10.21 -24.34 5.05
N GLN A 71 -9.99 -25.55 4.52
CA GLN A 71 -9.16 -25.69 3.32
C GLN A 71 -9.72 -24.92 2.12
N SER A 72 -11.05 -24.99 1.90
CA SER A 72 -11.70 -24.29 0.80
C SER A 72 -11.56 -22.77 0.89
N GLU A 73 -11.65 -22.19 2.10
CA GLU A 73 -11.43 -20.74 2.30
C GLU A 73 -9.96 -20.35 2.07
N LYS A 74 -9.00 -21.20 2.46
CA LYS A 74 -7.58 -20.97 2.16
C LYS A 74 -7.33 -20.98 0.66
N ASP A 75 -7.91 -21.93 -0.06
CA ASP A 75 -7.79 -22.04 -1.51
C ASP A 75 -8.39 -20.82 -2.22
N ASP A 76 -9.53 -20.31 -1.72
CA ASP A 76 -10.13 -19.07 -2.24
C ASP A 76 -9.25 -17.85 -2.02
N ILE A 77 -8.72 -17.67 -0.80
CA ILE A 77 -7.81 -16.57 -0.49
C ILE A 77 -6.53 -16.67 -1.32
N ALA A 78 -5.97 -17.87 -1.49
CA ALA A 78 -4.78 -18.09 -2.32
C ALA A 78 -5.04 -17.71 -3.78
N ARG A 79 -6.19 -18.11 -4.34
CA ARG A 79 -6.60 -17.70 -5.70
C ARG A 79 -6.70 -16.18 -5.83
N ARG A 80 -7.28 -15.49 -4.85
CA ARG A 80 -7.42 -14.03 -4.85
C ARG A 80 -6.06 -13.30 -4.74
N ILE A 81 -5.15 -13.80 -3.91
CA ILE A 81 -3.78 -13.27 -3.82
C ILE A 81 -3.04 -13.46 -5.14
N MET A 82 -3.15 -14.64 -5.75
CA MET A 82 -2.53 -14.95 -7.04
C MET A 82 -3.06 -14.05 -8.16
N ASP A 83 -4.37 -13.80 -8.20
CA ASP A 83 -4.98 -12.88 -9.16
C ASP A 83 -4.44 -11.45 -8.99
N ALA A 84 -4.40 -10.94 -7.75
CA ALA A 84 -3.84 -9.62 -7.47
C ALA A 84 -2.37 -9.51 -7.88
N LEU A 85 -1.53 -10.51 -7.56
CA LEU A 85 -0.12 -10.52 -7.96
C LEU A 85 0.05 -10.60 -9.47
N THR A 86 -0.80 -11.37 -10.16
CA THR A 86 -0.79 -11.45 -11.63
C THR A 86 -1.11 -10.10 -12.25
N LYS A 87 -2.15 -9.41 -11.75
CA LYS A 87 -2.51 -8.06 -12.20
C LYS A 87 -1.39 -7.04 -11.95
N LEU A 88 -0.76 -7.07 -10.78
CA LEU A 88 0.39 -6.21 -10.48
C LEU A 88 1.57 -6.45 -11.44
N ARG A 89 1.86 -7.72 -11.77
CA ARG A 89 2.97 -8.05 -12.69
C ARG A 89 2.69 -7.67 -14.13
N ASN A 90 1.42 -7.60 -14.51
CA ASN A 90 0.98 -7.21 -15.84
C ASN A 90 0.74 -5.70 -15.99
N SER A 91 1.06 -4.89 -14.96
CA SER A 91 0.96 -3.43 -15.06
C SER A 91 1.91 -2.88 -16.13
N PRO A 92 1.52 -1.83 -16.87
CA PRO A 92 2.32 -1.26 -17.95
C PRO A 92 3.68 -0.77 -17.46
N GLU A 93 4.76 -1.16 -18.13
CA GLU A 93 6.09 -0.67 -17.76
C GLU A 93 6.13 0.86 -17.82
N PRO A 94 6.59 1.56 -16.76
CA PRO A 94 6.60 3.02 -16.73
C PRO A 94 7.67 3.66 -17.63
N GLY A 95 8.45 2.85 -18.37
CA GLY A 95 9.48 3.30 -19.32
C GLY A 95 10.76 3.82 -18.66
N TYR A 96 10.97 3.49 -17.38
CA TYR A 96 12.20 3.78 -16.64
C TYR A 96 12.39 2.76 -15.51
N LEU A 97 13.65 2.52 -15.12
CA LEU A 97 14.05 1.63 -14.03
C LEU A 97 14.40 2.43 -12.78
N ASP A 98 13.40 3.06 -12.16
CA ASP A 98 13.53 3.82 -10.91
C ASP A 98 12.21 3.75 -10.12
N SER A 99 12.16 4.38 -8.95
CA SER A 99 10.91 4.45 -8.19
C SER A 99 9.87 5.34 -8.89
N THR A 100 8.58 5.04 -8.65
CA THR A 100 7.47 5.78 -9.26
C THR A 100 7.67 7.28 -9.05
N GLY A 101 7.45 8.09 -10.10
CA GLY A 101 7.66 9.54 -10.04
C GLY A 101 9.09 9.99 -10.38
N ARG A 102 10.00 9.06 -10.76
CA ARG A 102 11.44 9.33 -11.00
C ARG A 102 12.16 9.86 -9.75
N HIS A 103 11.73 9.40 -8.58
CA HIS A 103 12.47 9.61 -7.35
C HIS A 103 13.58 8.56 -7.27
N ALA A 104 14.75 8.94 -6.75
CA ALA A 104 15.81 7.98 -6.51
C ALA A 104 15.29 6.82 -5.65
N VAL A 105 15.56 5.57 -6.07
CA VAL A 105 15.28 4.39 -5.24
C VAL A 105 15.87 4.60 -3.85
N THR A 106 15.00 4.84 -2.87
CA THR A 106 15.43 5.01 -1.48
C THR A 106 15.79 3.63 -0.94
N HIS A 107 17.05 3.43 -0.59
CA HIS A 107 17.48 2.21 0.09
C HIS A 107 16.82 2.21 1.47
N GLY A 108 15.95 1.23 1.72
CA GLY A 108 15.14 1.11 2.95
C GLY A 108 15.92 0.75 4.22
N MET A 109 17.13 1.29 4.41
CA MET A 109 17.90 1.14 5.65
C MET A 109 18.37 2.50 6.16
N LEU A 110 17.74 2.96 7.25
CA LEU A 110 18.38 3.60 8.40
C LEU A 110 17.69 3.09 9.66
#